data_AF-K0F682-F1
#
_entry.id   AF-K0F682-F1
#
_cell.length_a   1.000
_cell.length_b   1.000
_cell.length_c   1.000
_cell.angle_alpha   90.00
_cell.angle_beta   90.00
_cell.angle_gamma   90.00
#
_symmetry.space_group_name_H-M   'P 1'
#
loop_
_entity.id
_entity.type
_entity.pdbx_description
1 polymer ?
#
loop_
_entity_poly.entity_id
_entity_poly.type
_entity_poly.pdbx_seq_one_letter_code
_entity_poly.pdbx_strand_id
1 'polypeptide(L)'
;MNLPITAISQLLQTTMHVQQFVTSLALKGDAVFDRLATTPEEQPEWATFDEDLPAEPASGQVRASRFDLYADDPEPASFTTPAENRAGERNGHGATVHAIEPEPLAPVAEPEIDRAADPAPEIREPEVATRYDYANMTVAQLRARLRMLSLEDLSALLEYEQQTLARAPFVTMLTNRIATVRAQ
;
A
#
# COMPACT_ATOMS: atom_id res chain seq x y z
N MET A 1 48.12 9.47 -21.47
CA MET A 1 46.80 9.58 -20.82
C MET A 1 46.49 8.20 -20.27
N ASN A 2 46.97 7.89 -19.07
CA ASN A 2 46.80 6.58 -18.46
C ASN A 2 45.60 6.73 -17.55
N LEU A 3 44.40 6.41 -18.04
CA LEU A 3 43.22 6.38 -17.19
C LEU A 3 43.49 5.33 -16.09
N PRO A 4 43.31 5.68 -14.81
CA PRO A 4 43.64 4.80 -13.70
C PRO A 4 42.79 3.54 -13.80
N ILE A 5 43.44 2.36 -13.79
CA ILE A 5 42.79 1.04 -13.80
C ILE A 5 41.73 0.94 -12.69
N THR A 6 41.90 1.70 -11.60
CA THR A 6 40.95 1.86 -10.51
C THR A 6 39.55 2.29 -10.96
N ALA A 7 39.43 3.14 -11.98
CA ALA A 7 38.13 3.66 -12.43
C ALA A 7 37.27 2.58 -13.11
N ILE A 8 37.90 1.62 -13.79
CA ILE A 8 37.17 0.53 -14.49
C ILE A 8 36.67 -0.50 -13.47
N SER A 9 37.47 -0.81 -12.44
CA SER A 9 37.11 -1.81 -11.43
C SER A 9 35.92 -1.39 -10.55
N GLN A 10 35.79 -0.10 -10.25
CA GLN A 10 34.65 0.41 -9.46
C GLN A 10 33.31 0.15 -10.17
N LEU A 11 33.29 0.22 -11.50
CA LEU A 11 32.08 -0.02 -12.32
C LEU A 11 31.57 -1.47 -12.19
N LEU A 12 32.47 -2.45 -12.08
CA LEU A 12 32.10 -3.86 -11.89
C LEU A 12 31.51 -4.14 -10.51
N GLN A 13 31.92 -3.42 -9.46
CA GLN A 13 31.34 -3.60 -8.12
C GLN A 13 29.94 -2.97 -8.01
N THR A 14 29.65 -1.90 -8.76
CA THR A 14 28.34 -1.24 -8.72
C THR A 14 27.20 -2.13 -9.21
N THR A 15 27.44 -3.04 -10.17
CA THR A 15 26.38 -3.86 -10.78
C THR A 15 25.79 -4.90 -9.84
N MET A 16 26.61 -5.48 -8.95
CA MET A 16 26.16 -6.51 -8.00
C MET A 16 25.14 -5.94 -7.00
N HIS A 17 25.33 -4.69 -6.56
CA HIS A 17 24.38 -4.02 -5.67
C HIS A 17 23.02 -3.78 -6.33
N VAL A 18 22.97 -3.45 -7.63
CA VAL A 18 21.71 -3.21 -8.36
C VAL A 18 20.80 -4.44 -8.31
N GLN A 19 21.36 -5.64 -8.50
CA GLN A 19 20.57 -6.87 -8.45
C GLN A 19 19.99 -7.13 -7.05
N GLN A 20 20.75 -6.84 -5.98
CA GLN A 20 20.26 -6.95 -4.60
C GLN A 20 19.15 -5.94 -4.30
N PHE A 21 19.24 -4.72 -4.84
CA PHE A 21 18.18 -3.72 -4.72
C PHE A 21 16.87 -4.19 -5.38
N VAL A 22 16.92 -4.82 -6.55
CA VAL A 22 15.71 -5.33 -7.23
C VAL A 22 15.00 -6.40 -6.41
N THR A 23 15.73 -7.36 -5.83
CA THR A 23 15.13 -8.41 -4.99
C THR A 23 14.54 -7.82 -3.70
N SER A 24 15.25 -6.88 -3.06
CA SER A 24 14.72 -6.23 -1.86
C SER A 24 13.52 -5.33 -2.17
N LEU A 25 13.43 -4.74 -3.35
CA LEU A 25 12.25 -3.97 -3.76
C LEU A 25 11.04 -4.87 -4.00
N ALA A 26 11.21 -6.07 -4.55
CA ALA A 26 10.12 -7.03 -4.69
C ALA A 26 9.57 -7.48 -3.32
N LEU A 27 10.47 -7.75 -2.35
CA LEU A 27 10.06 -8.15 -1.00
C LEU A 27 9.49 -6.98 -0.19
N LYS A 28 10.13 -5.80 -0.26
CA LYS A 28 9.73 -4.59 0.47
C LYS A 28 8.52 -3.91 -0.17
N GLY A 29 8.29 -4.12 -1.46
CA GLY A 29 7.17 -3.59 -2.21
C GLY A 29 5.86 -3.94 -1.52
N ASP A 30 5.71 -5.17 -1.06
CA ASP A 30 4.54 -5.63 -0.31
C ASP A 30 4.33 -4.83 1.00
N ALA A 31 5.39 -4.67 1.81
CA ALA A 31 5.33 -3.84 3.02
C ALA A 31 5.07 -2.34 2.75
N VAL A 32 5.39 -1.86 1.54
CA VAL A 32 5.04 -0.50 1.09
C VAL A 32 3.57 -0.45 0.67
N PHE A 33 3.07 -1.47 -0.02
CA PHE A 33 1.66 -1.57 -0.39
C PHE A 33 0.75 -1.72 0.83
N ASP A 34 1.12 -2.50 1.84
CA ASP A 34 0.38 -2.61 3.11
C ASP A 34 0.23 -1.26 3.83
N ARG A 35 1.25 -0.39 3.72
CA ARG A 35 1.21 0.95 4.32
C ARG A 35 0.42 1.95 3.47
N LEU A 36 0.35 1.72 2.15
CA LEU A 36 -0.34 2.62 1.21
C LEU A 36 -1.82 2.26 1.06
N ALA A 37 -2.16 0.97 1.17
CA ALA A 37 -3.53 0.50 1.27
C ALA A 37 -4.16 1.17 2.49
N THR A 38 -4.96 2.20 2.23
CA THR A 38 -5.88 2.74 3.22
C THR A 38 -6.76 1.58 3.62
N THR A 39 -6.90 1.34 4.94
CA THR A 39 -7.65 0.26 5.61
C THR A 39 -8.32 -0.73 4.66
N PRO A 40 -8.01 -2.05 4.70
CA PRO A 40 -8.63 -3.01 3.78
C PRO A 40 -10.15 -2.81 3.75
N GLU A 41 -10.64 -2.16 2.69
CA GLU A 41 -12.05 -1.90 2.47
C GLU A 41 -12.64 -3.23 2.02
N GLU A 42 -13.60 -3.77 2.78
CA GLU A 42 -14.14 -5.11 2.51
C GLU A 42 -14.77 -5.22 1.10
N GLN A 43 -15.23 -4.09 0.54
CA GLN A 43 -15.83 -3.98 -0.79
C GLN A 43 -15.34 -2.72 -1.49
N PRO A 44 -14.20 -2.77 -2.20
CA PRO A 44 -13.75 -1.62 -2.96
C PRO A 44 -14.61 -1.41 -4.22
N GLU A 45 -14.67 -0.18 -4.73
CA GLU A 45 -15.53 0.19 -5.86
C GLU A 45 -15.31 -0.65 -7.14
N TRP A 46 -14.08 -1.14 -7.36
CA TRP A 46 -13.72 -2.01 -8.49
C TRP A 46 -14.19 -3.45 -8.33
N ALA A 47 -14.59 -3.85 -7.12
CA ALA A 47 -15.17 -5.14 -6.79
C ALA A 47 -16.65 -4.99 -6.39
N THR A 48 -17.41 -4.16 -7.12
CA THR A 48 -18.86 -4.11 -7.02
C THR A 48 -19.46 -5.27 -7.81
N PHE A 49 -20.29 -6.10 -7.17
CA PHE A 49 -21.08 -7.08 -7.89
C PHE A 49 -22.41 -6.46 -8.30
N ASP A 50 -22.98 -6.92 -9.42
CA ASP A 50 -24.31 -6.49 -9.87
C ASP A 50 -25.42 -6.77 -8.81
N GLU A 51 -25.13 -7.60 -7.80
CA GLU A 51 -26.01 -7.88 -6.65
C GLU A 51 -26.05 -6.77 -5.60
N ASP A 52 -24.99 -5.95 -5.50
CA ASP A 52 -24.90 -4.84 -4.54
C ASP A 52 -25.62 -3.59 -5.04
N LEU A 53 -25.88 -3.54 -6.34
CA LEU A 53 -26.69 -2.48 -6.92
C LEU A 53 -28.11 -2.58 -6.37
N PRO A 54 -28.74 -1.45 -6.00
CA PRO A 54 -30.14 -1.46 -5.59
C PRO A 54 -30.94 -2.14 -6.68
N ALA A 55 -31.66 -3.19 -6.31
CA ALA A 55 -32.54 -3.88 -7.24
C ALA A 55 -33.48 -2.84 -7.84
N GLU A 56 -33.26 -2.49 -9.11
CA GLU A 56 -34.21 -1.69 -9.87
C GLU A 56 -35.59 -2.32 -9.64
N PRO A 57 -36.62 -1.51 -9.30
CA PRO A 57 -37.94 -2.01 -8.94
C PRO A 57 -38.35 -2.97 -10.04
N ALA A 58 -38.34 -4.26 -9.72
CA ALA A 58 -38.56 -5.31 -10.69
C ALA A 58 -39.86 -4.97 -11.39
N SER A 59 -39.76 -4.52 -12.64
CA SER A 59 -40.88 -4.05 -13.43
C SER A 59 -41.72 -5.27 -13.79
N GLY A 60 -42.44 -5.82 -12.82
CA GLY A 60 -43.56 -6.78 -12.90
C GLY A 60 -43.39 -8.04 -13.74
N GLN A 61 -42.31 -8.17 -14.50
CA GLN A 61 -41.98 -9.33 -15.28
C GLN A 61 -41.32 -10.27 -14.29
N VAL A 62 -42.18 -10.93 -13.51
CA VAL A 62 -41.93 -12.30 -13.07
C VAL A 62 -41.35 -12.98 -14.31
N ARG A 63 -40.03 -13.11 -14.33
CA ARG A 63 -39.32 -13.87 -15.35
C ARG A 63 -39.84 -15.25 -15.10
N ALA A 64 -40.90 -15.64 -15.82
CA ALA A 64 -41.51 -16.95 -15.69
C ALA A 64 -40.35 -17.91 -15.87
N SER A 65 -39.88 -18.47 -14.76
CA SER A 65 -38.77 -19.39 -14.78
C SER A 65 -39.25 -20.53 -15.65
N ARG A 66 -38.38 -21.12 -16.46
CA ARG A 66 -38.77 -22.30 -17.24
C ARG A 66 -39.29 -23.43 -16.33
N PHE A 67 -38.94 -23.37 -15.04
CA PHE A 67 -39.46 -24.22 -13.99
C PHE A 67 -40.91 -23.90 -13.57
N ASP A 68 -41.33 -22.63 -13.54
CA ASP A 68 -42.71 -22.23 -13.20
C ASP A 68 -43.72 -22.63 -14.28
N LEU A 69 -43.25 -22.84 -15.51
CA LEU A 69 -44.07 -23.36 -16.60
C LEU A 69 -44.45 -24.83 -16.41
N TYR A 70 -43.89 -25.52 -15.40
CA TYR A 70 -44.33 -26.85 -15.03
C TYR A 70 -45.61 -26.74 -14.18
N ALA A 71 -46.74 -26.65 -14.89
CA ALA A 71 -48.06 -26.68 -14.30
C ALA A 71 -48.38 -28.08 -13.74
N ASP A 72 -48.80 -28.10 -12.48
CA ASP A 72 -49.70 -29.05 -11.83
C ASP A 72 -49.33 -30.55 -11.90
N ASP A 73 -48.64 -31.03 -10.85
CA ASP A 73 -49.03 -32.30 -10.23
C ASP A 73 -49.09 -32.07 -8.70
N PRO A 74 -50.26 -32.22 -8.07
CA PRO A 74 -50.46 -31.95 -6.65
C PRO A 74 -49.96 -33.12 -5.80
N GLU A 75 -49.20 -32.79 -4.76
CA GLU A 75 -49.34 -33.25 -3.37
C GLU A 75 -47.98 -33.13 -2.68
N PRO A 76 -47.75 -32.07 -1.87
CA PRO A 76 -46.52 -31.94 -1.10
C PRO A 76 -46.53 -32.99 0.01
N ALA A 77 -45.83 -34.10 -0.22
CA ALA A 77 -45.32 -34.90 0.88
C ALA A 77 -44.51 -33.95 1.78
N SER A 78 -45.02 -33.79 2.99
CA SER A 78 -44.44 -33.01 4.08
C SER A 78 -42.97 -33.39 4.30
N PHE A 79 -42.05 -32.65 3.69
CA PHE A 79 -40.64 -32.71 4.05
C PHE A 79 -40.36 -31.56 4.99
N THR A 80 -40.32 -31.90 6.27
CA THR A 80 -39.88 -31.02 7.36
C THR A 80 -38.44 -30.60 7.06
N THR A 81 -38.24 -29.39 6.56
CA THR A 81 -36.91 -28.83 6.36
C THR A 81 -36.32 -28.44 7.71
N PRO A 82 -35.22 -29.06 8.15
CA PRO A 82 -34.51 -28.64 9.36
C PRO A 82 -34.04 -27.21 9.17
N ALA A 83 -34.54 -26.34 10.03
CA ALA A 83 -34.08 -24.98 10.15
C ALA A 83 -32.60 -24.97 10.56
N GLU A 84 -31.86 -24.08 9.89
CA GLU A 84 -30.86 -23.24 10.54
C GLU A 84 -29.59 -23.96 11.03
N ASN A 85 -28.75 -24.39 10.08
CA ASN A 85 -27.34 -24.60 10.36
C ASN A 85 -26.51 -23.91 9.28
N ARG A 86 -26.36 -22.59 9.39
CA ARG A 86 -25.39 -21.83 8.61
C ARG A 86 -25.00 -20.53 9.33
N ALA A 87 -24.61 -20.67 10.60
CA ALA A 87 -24.01 -19.59 11.36
C ALA A 87 -22.48 -19.67 11.24
N GLY A 88 -21.93 -18.94 10.26
CA GLY A 88 -20.60 -18.35 10.35
C GLY A 88 -19.40 -19.29 10.30
N GLU A 89 -19.06 -19.77 9.11
CA GLU A 89 -17.66 -19.97 8.73
C GLU A 89 -16.94 -18.62 8.82
N ARG A 90 -16.43 -18.27 10.01
CA ARG A 90 -15.36 -17.26 10.10
C ARG A 90 -14.12 -17.91 9.54
N ASN A 91 -13.68 -17.42 8.38
CA ASN A 91 -12.36 -17.67 7.78
C ASN A 91 -11.26 -17.08 8.68
N GLY A 92 -11.10 -17.67 9.86
CA GLY A 92 -9.93 -17.47 10.71
C GLY A 92 -8.76 -18.11 9.99
N HIS A 93 -8.11 -17.37 9.11
CA HIS A 93 -6.76 -17.63 8.64
C HIS A 93 -5.83 -17.47 9.84
N GLY A 94 -5.89 -18.42 10.77
CA GLY A 94 -4.81 -18.72 11.69
C GLY A 94 -3.70 -19.33 10.87
N ALA A 95 -2.98 -18.51 10.11
CA ALA A 95 -1.72 -18.90 9.53
C ALA A 95 -0.83 -19.29 10.71
N THR A 96 -0.70 -20.60 10.92
CA THR A 96 0.28 -21.18 11.82
C THR A 96 1.64 -20.71 11.33
N VAL A 97 2.17 -19.67 11.96
CA VAL A 97 3.56 -19.27 11.78
C VAL A 97 4.37 -20.41 12.33
N HIS A 98 4.79 -21.30 11.44
CA HIS A 98 5.72 -22.37 11.73
C HIS A 98 6.96 -21.68 12.27
N ALA A 99 7.19 -21.78 13.57
CA ALA A 99 8.40 -21.32 14.21
C ALA A 99 9.54 -22.17 13.63
N ILE A 100 10.18 -21.65 12.58
CA ILE A 100 11.43 -22.20 12.09
C ILE A 100 12.44 -21.84 13.16
N GLU A 101 12.78 -22.81 13.98
CA GLU A 101 13.84 -22.75 14.96
C GLU A 101 15.13 -22.41 14.20
N PRO A 102 15.69 -21.19 14.35
CA PRO A 102 16.91 -20.84 13.64
C PRO A 102 18.04 -21.59 14.33
N GLU A 103 18.56 -22.63 13.67
CA GLU A 103 19.84 -23.22 14.04
C GLU A 103 20.88 -22.10 14.13
N PRO A 104 21.79 -22.14 15.13
CA PRO A 104 22.77 -21.10 15.38
C PRO A 104 23.79 -21.07 14.24
N LEU A 105 23.49 -20.27 13.21
CA LEU A 105 24.45 -19.92 12.17
C LEU A 105 25.57 -19.13 12.84
N ALA A 106 26.74 -19.78 12.90
CA ALA A 106 27.99 -19.19 13.36
C ALA A 106 28.19 -17.79 12.76
N PRO A 107 28.76 -16.84 13.53
CA PRO A 107 28.88 -15.45 13.13
C PRO A 107 29.64 -15.36 11.81
N VAL A 108 28.91 -15.11 10.73
CA VAL A 108 29.49 -14.71 9.46
C VAL A 108 30.02 -13.32 9.75
N ALA A 109 31.34 -13.19 9.82
CA ALA A 109 32.02 -11.93 10.08
C ALA A 109 31.38 -10.82 9.25
N GLU A 110 30.57 -9.98 9.90
CA GLU A 110 30.08 -8.76 9.28
C GLU A 110 31.30 -8.03 8.73
N PRO A 111 31.38 -7.78 7.41
CA PRO A 111 32.42 -6.93 6.90
C PRO A 111 32.29 -5.60 7.64
N GLU A 112 33.38 -5.22 8.29
CA GLU A 112 33.59 -3.90 8.88
C GLU A 112 33.53 -2.91 7.71
N ILE A 113 32.31 -2.60 7.29
CA ILE A 113 32.06 -1.49 6.38
C ILE A 113 32.42 -0.31 7.24
N ASP A 114 33.64 0.17 7.04
CA ASP A 114 34.19 1.42 7.50
C ASP A 114 33.29 2.52 6.90
N ARG A 115 32.09 2.64 7.48
CA ARG A 115 31.13 3.68 7.16
C ARG A 115 31.74 4.90 7.81
N ALA A 116 32.69 5.51 7.09
CA ALA A 116 33.05 6.89 7.26
C ALA A 116 31.72 7.65 7.31
N ALA A 117 31.28 7.94 8.54
CA ALA A 117 30.06 8.64 8.82
C ALA A 117 30.36 10.08 8.43
N ASP A 118 30.25 10.35 7.14
CA ASP A 118 30.16 11.71 6.62
C ASP A 118 29.09 12.39 7.48
N PRO A 119 29.39 13.56 8.08
CA PRO A 119 28.51 14.16 9.06
C PRO A 119 27.12 14.29 8.46
N ALA A 120 26.13 13.71 9.14
CA ALA A 120 24.75 13.74 8.71
C ALA A 120 24.39 15.18 8.34
N PRO A 121 23.87 15.44 7.13
CA PRO A 121 23.57 16.79 6.70
C PRO A 121 22.67 17.45 7.74
N GLU A 122 23.02 18.65 8.18
CA GLU A 122 22.16 19.45 9.05
C GLU A 122 20.81 19.63 8.35
N ILE A 123 19.81 18.88 8.78
CA ILE A 123 18.47 18.91 8.20
C ILE A 123 17.90 20.30 8.49
N ARG A 124 17.89 21.18 7.48
CA ARG A 124 17.25 22.49 7.61
C ARG A 124 15.74 22.32 7.59
N GLU A 125 15.11 22.51 8.74
CA GLU A 125 13.65 22.55 8.84
C GLU A 125 13.13 23.83 8.13
N PRO A 126 12.24 23.70 7.15
CA PRO A 126 11.65 24.85 6.49
C PRO A 126 10.65 25.55 7.42
N GLU A 127 10.53 26.87 7.32
CA GLU A 127 9.60 27.67 8.16
C GLU A 127 8.14 27.18 8.06
N VAL A 128 7.77 26.61 6.91
CA VAL A 128 6.46 26.03 6.63
C VAL A 128 6.20 24.81 7.51
N ALA A 129 7.22 23.98 7.74
CA ALA A 129 7.08 22.80 8.59
C ALA A 129 6.78 23.21 10.03
N THR A 130 7.50 24.20 10.55
CA THR A 130 7.29 24.74 11.89
C THR A 130 5.95 25.48 12.00
N ARG A 131 5.59 26.31 11.01
CA ARG A 131 4.34 27.09 10.99
C ARG A 131 3.10 26.21 11.12
N TYR A 132 3.16 24.99 10.58
CA TYR A 132 2.02 24.09 10.50
C TYR A 132 2.15 22.83 11.35
N ASP A 133 3.22 22.72 12.15
CA ASP A 133 3.56 21.52 12.89
C ASP A 133 3.52 20.25 12.00
N TYR A 134 4.15 20.37 10.82
CA TYR A 134 4.07 19.38 9.75
C TYR A 134 4.57 17.99 10.18
N ALA A 135 5.59 17.93 11.04
CA ALA A 135 6.14 16.67 11.54
C ALA A 135 5.07 15.81 12.25
N ASN A 136 4.19 16.45 13.02
CA ASN A 136 3.15 15.80 13.83
C ASN A 136 1.78 15.74 13.14
N MET A 137 1.64 16.36 11.96
CA MET A 137 0.38 16.41 11.24
C MET A 137 -0.01 15.05 10.63
N THR A 138 -1.30 14.72 10.62
CA THR A 138 -1.81 13.49 10.00
C THR A 138 -1.98 13.64 8.47
N VAL A 139 -2.03 12.51 7.76
CA VAL A 139 -2.29 12.46 6.30
C VAL A 139 -3.57 13.23 5.93
N ALA A 140 -4.63 13.09 6.73
CA ALA A 140 -5.91 13.77 6.50
C ALA A 140 -5.77 15.30 6.66
N GLN A 141 -5.01 15.74 7.66
CA GLN A 141 -4.74 17.16 7.89
C GLN A 141 -3.88 17.76 6.77
N LEU A 142 -2.84 17.04 6.31
CA LEU A 142 -2.05 17.47 5.15
C LEU A 142 -2.95 17.65 3.93
N ARG A 143 -3.79 16.64 3.62
CA ARG A 143 -4.72 16.68 2.49
C ARG A 143 -5.65 17.90 2.53
N ALA A 144 -6.21 18.22 3.71
CA ALA A 144 -7.09 19.38 3.87
C ALA A 144 -6.37 20.72 3.59
N ARG A 145 -5.04 20.77 3.81
CA ARG A 145 -4.22 21.98 3.67
C ARG A 145 -3.48 22.09 2.34
N LEU A 146 -3.36 21.02 1.53
CA LEU A 146 -2.63 21.03 0.24
C LEU A 146 -3.03 22.17 -0.71
N ARG A 147 -4.29 22.61 -0.67
CA ARG A 147 -4.80 23.70 -1.52
C ARG A 147 -4.42 25.10 -1.04
N MET A 148 -4.01 25.23 0.22
CA MET A 148 -3.64 26.51 0.85
C MET A 148 -2.12 26.76 0.80
N LEU A 149 -1.32 25.72 0.53
CA LEU A 149 0.14 25.80 0.42
C LEU A 149 0.55 26.27 -0.96
N SER A 150 1.56 27.14 -1.03
CA SER A 150 2.15 27.60 -2.29
C SER A 150 3.02 26.52 -2.93
N LEU A 151 3.39 26.69 -4.21
CA LEU A 151 4.31 25.77 -4.89
C LEU A 151 5.65 25.66 -4.13
N GLU A 152 6.18 26.80 -3.68
CA GLU A 152 7.42 26.88 -2.91
C GLU A 152 7.32 26.11 -1.59
N ASP A 153 6.22 26.32 -0.85
CA ASP A 153 5.94 25.61 0.40
C ASP A 153 5.85 24.09 0.17
N LEU A 154 5.17 23.66 -0.90
CA LEU A 154 5.03 22.25 -1.24
C LEU A 154 6.37 21.60 -1.59
N SER A 155 7.24 22.30 -2.36
CA SER A 155 8.58 21.79 -2.65
C SER A 155 9.45 21.71 -1.40
N ALA A 156 9.42 22.72 -0.53
CA ALA A 156 10.19 22.72 0.71
C ALA A 156 9.77 21.56 1.64
N LEU A 157 8.46 21.28 1.74
CA LEU A 157 7.96 20.14 2.50
C LEU A 157 8.33 18.80 1.87
N LEU A 158 8.35 18.69 0.54
CA LEU A 158 8.75 17.46 -0.15
C LEU A 158 10.23 17.13 0.12
N GLU A 159 11.10 18.13 -0.01
CA GLU A 159 12.53 17.99 0.27
C GLU A 159 12.78 17.65 1.74
N TYR A 160 12.07 18.31 2.66
CA TYR A 160 12.17 18.03 4.09
C TYR A 160 11.70 16.61 4.45
N GLU A 161 10.58 16.16 3.87
CA GLU A 161 10.06 14.81 4.10
C GLU A 161 11.03 13.73 3.57
N GLN A 162 11.61 13.94 2.39
CA GLN A 162 12.56 12.99 1.80
C GLN A 162 13.87 12.86 2.59
N GLN A 163 14.29 13.92 3.27
CA GLN A 163 15.50 13.94 4.09
C GLN A 163 15.29 13.38 5.51
N THR A 164 14.04 13.34 6.00
CA THR A 164 13.74 12.96 7.38
C THR A 164 13.14 11.55 7.49
N LEU A 165 11.83 11.42 7.24
CA LEU A 165 11.07 10.19 7.50
C LEU A 165 10.64 9.45 6.24
N ALA A 166 10.67 10.13 5.08
CA ALA A 166 10.26 9.62 3.78
C ALA A 166 8.91 8.85 3.82
N ARG A 167 7.92 9.40 4.53
CA ARG A 167 6.59 8.76 4.66
C ARG A 167 5.91 8.74 3.28
N ALA A 168 5.79 7.54 2.71
CA ALA A 168 5.26 7.37 1.35
C ALA A 168 3.94 8.12 1.09
N PRO A 169 2.92 8.08 1.99
CA PRO A 169 1.66 8.82 1.75
C PRO A 169 1.86 10.34 1.62
N PHE A 170 2.79 10.92 2.39
CA PHE A 170 3.08 12.36 2.36
C PHE A 170 3.82 12.72 1.06
N VAL A 171 4.86 11.95 0.71
CA VAL A 171 5.64 12.14 -0.52
C VAL A 171 4.76 12.05 -1.76
N THR A 172 3.88 11.05 -1.85
CA THR A 172 2.95 10.89 -2.98
C THR A 172 2.00 12.08 -3.08
N MET A 173 1.38 12.50 -1.98
CA MET A 173 0.46 13.64 -1.98
C MET A 173 1.14 14.96 -2.36
N LEU A 174 2.32 15.23 -1.80
CA LEU A 174 3.10 16.43 -2.13
C LEU A 174 3.52 16.43 -3.60
N THR A 175 4.04 15.30 -4.10
CA THR A 175 4.45 15.16 -5.50
C THR A 175 3.27 15.37 -6.46
N ASN A 176 2.13 14.72 -6.21
CA ASN A 176 0.92 14.87 -7.01
C ASN A 176 0.39 16.31 -6.97
N ARG A 177 0.39 16.95 -5.78
CA ARG A 177 -0.05 18.33 -5.66
C ARG A 177 0.87 19.29 -6.42
N ILE A 178 2.19 19.11 -6.35
CA ILE A 178 3.17 19.90 -7.11
C ILE A 178 2.92 19.75 -8.62
N ALA A 179 2.73 18.52 -9.10
CA ALA A 179 2.43 18.26 -10.51
C ALA A 179 1.15 18.97 -10.97
N THR A 180 0.07 18.87 -10.18
CA THR A 180 -1.21 19.52 -10.48
C THR A 180 -1.13 21.04 -10.46
N VAL A 181 -0.39 21.64 -9.50
CA VAL A 181 -0.22 23.10 -9.43
C VAL A 181 0.62 23.63 -10.59
N ARG A 182 1.63 22.88 -11.05
CA ARG A 182 2.44 23.24 -12.22
C ARG A 182 1.69 23.14 -13.55
N ALA A 183 0.61 22.36 -13.59
CA ALA A 183 -0.23 22.18 -14.77
C ALA A 183 -1.42 23.16 -14.83
N GLN A 184 -1.63 23.96 -13.79
CA GLN A 184 -2.65 25.02 -13.72
C GLN A 184 -2.11 26.34 -14.30
#